data_AF-A0A950CD43-F1
#
_entry.id   AF-A0A950CD43-F1
#
_cell.length_a   1.000
_cell.length_b   1.000
_cell.length_c   1.000
_cell.angle_alpha   90.00
_cell.angle_beta   90.00
_cell.angle_gamma   90.00
#
_symmetry.space_group_name_H-M   'P 1'
#
loop_
_entity.id
_entity.type
_entity.pdbx_description
1 polymer ?
#
loop_
_entity_poly.entity_id
_entity_poly.type
_entity_poly.pdbx_seq_one_letter_code
_entity_poly.pdbx_strand_id
1 'polypeptide(L)'
;MSKLRVLSFAISLDGFGAGRDQSRESPLGVRGMELMEWFFHTRAWRAMHGEQGGDSGVDNDIAEQGFAGIGAWILGRNMFGPVRGPWPDESWRGWWGDDPPYHTPVFVLTHHPRPPLPMAGGTQFHFVTAGIEAALEAAR
;
A
#
# COMPACT_ATOMS: atom_id res chain seq x y z
N MET A 1 -19.77 10.73 8.93
CA MET A 1 -18.41 10.74 9.50
C MET A 1 -17.60 9.64 8.82
N SER A 2 -16.36 9.94 8.41
CA SER A 2 -15.41 8.96 7.90
C SER A 2 -15.06 7.92 8.99
N LYS A 3 -14.81 6.66 8.59
CA LYS A 3 -14.44 5.57 9.51
C LYS A 3 -13.01 5.12 9.21
N LEU A 4 -12.17 5.01 10.23
CA LEU A 4 -10.89 4.32 10.12
C LEU A 4 -11.13 2.81 10.05
N ARG A 5 -10.55 2.13 9.05
CA ARG A 5 -10.71 0.68 8.83
C ARG A 5 -9.38 0.06 8.45
N VAL A 6 -9.21 -1.22 8.80
CA VAL A 6 -8.18 -2.10 8.25
C VAL A 6 -8.94 -3.21 7.52
N LEU A 7 -8.71 -3.34 6.21
CA LEU A 7 -9.37 -4.33 5.35
C LEU A 7 -8.31 -5.16 4.64
N SER A 8 -8.63 -6.44 4.40
CA SER A 8 -7.81 -7.35 3.59
C SER A 8 -6.34 -7.44 4.01
N PHE A 9 -6.07 -7.41 5.32
CA PHE A 9 -4.73 -7.57 5.89
C PHE A 9 -4.41 -9.06 6.10
N ALA A 10 -3.38 -9.55 5.41
CA ALA A 10 -2.93 -10.94 5.52
C ALA A 10 -1.90 -11.13 6.63
N ILE A 11 -2.00 -12.25 7.36
CA ILE A 11 -1.08 -12.63 8.43
C ILE A 11 -0.78 -14.13 8.28
N SER A 12 0.47 -14.52 8.50
CA SER A 12 0.85 -15.93 8.61
C SER A 12 0.22 -16.59 9.84
N LEU A 13 0.23 -17.92 9.87
CA LEU A 13 -0.29 -18.69 11.01
C LEU A 13 0.44 -18.38 12.34
N ASP A 14 1.72 -18.01 12.26
CA ASP A 14 2.57 -17.62 13.38
C ASP A 14 2.62 -16.10 13.65
N GLY A 15 1.75 -15.31 13.01
CA GLY A 15 1.47 -13.92 13.41
C GLY A 15 2.28 -12.84 12.70
N PHE A 16 2.85 -13.10 11.53
CA PHE A 16 3.63 -12.13 10.76
C PHE A 16 2.84 -11.57 9.57
N GLY A 17 2.81 -10.24 9.43
CA GLY A 17 2.19 -9.55 8.28
C GLY A 17 3.15 -9.27 7.11
N ALA A 18 4.41 -9.67 7.24
CA ALA A 18 5.45 -9.54 6.21
C ALA A 18 6.59 -10.53 6.49
N GLY A 19 7.34 -10.87 5.45
CA GLY A 19 8.58 -11.62 5.57
C GLY A 19 9.71 -10.79 6.20
N ARG A 20 10.74 -11.48 6.67
CA ARG A 20 11.98 -10.83 7.13
C ARG A 20 12.77 -10.27 5.95
N ASP A 21 13.71 -9.37 6.22
CA ASP A 21 14.72 -8.92 5.26
C ASP A 21 14.12 -8.29 3.98
N GLN A 22 13.17 -7.36 4.13
CA GLN A 22 12.65 -6.56 3.02
C GLN A 22 13.79 -5.85 2.27
N SER A 23 13.82 -6.04 0.96
CA SER A 23 14.76 -5.44 0.02
C SER A 23 14.03 -4.96 -1.24
N ARG A 24 14.76 -4.47 -2.25
CA ARG A 24 14.16 -4.12 -3.55
C ARG A 24 13.64 -5.35 -4.30
N GLU A 25 14.36 -6.45 -4.17
CA GLU A 25 14.05 -7.75 -4.78
C GLU A 25 12.97 -8.49 -4.00
N SER A 26 12.81 -8.17 -2.71
CA SER A 26 11.79 -8.75 -1.83
C SER A 26 10.96 -7.64 -1.15
N PRO A 27 9.98 -7.03 -1.86
CA PRO A 27 9.22 -5.87 -1.37
C PRO A 27 8.38 -6.13 -0.11
N LEU A 28 7.95 -7.38 0.11
CA LEU A 28 7.28 -7.80 1.35
C LEU A 28 8.20 -8.63 2.27
N GLY A 29 9.51 -8.60 2.03
CA GLY A 29 10.46 -9.51 2.68
C GLY A 29 10.45 -10.91 2.08
N VAL A 30 11.44 -11.71 2.49
CA VAL A 30 11.62 -13.10 2.07
C VAL A 30 10.36 -13.88 2.41
N ARG A 31 9.76 -14.52 1.40
CA ARG A 31 8.47 -15.24 1.47
C ARG A 31 7.24 -14.39 1.81
N GLY A 32 7.37 -13.07 1.93
CA GLY A 32 6.24 -12.20 2.26
C GLY A 32 5.14 -12.19 1.21
N MET A 33 5.49 -12.44 -0.06
CA MET A 33 4.51 -12.53 -1.15
C MET A 33 3.60 -13.75 -1.03
N GLU A 34 4.02 -14.82 -0.34
CA GLU A 34 3.18 -16.02 -0.12
C GLU A 34 1.89 -15.67 0.65
N LEU A 35 1.92 -14.65 1.51
CA LEU A 35 0.74 -14.16 2.24
C LEU A 35 -0.36 -13.61 1.33
N MET A 36 0.00 -13.20 0.11
CA MET A 36 -0.89 -12.53 -0.82
C MET A 36 -1.28 -13.41 -2.02
N GLU A 37 -0.93 -14.70 -2.01
CA GLU A 37 -1.25 -15.64 -3.10
C GLU A 37 -2.74 -15.71 -3.43
N TRP A 38 -3.60 -15.61 -2.41
CA TRP A 38 -5.06 -15.57 -2.58
C TRP A 38 -5.53 -14.43 -3.51
N PHE A 39 -4.78 -13.32 -3.57
CA PHE A 39 -5.17 -12.11 -4.30
C PHE A 39 -4.73 -12.14 -5.78
N PHE A 40 -3.58 -12.74 -6.10
CA PHE A 40 -2.96 -12.61 -7.43
C PHE A 40 -3.76 -13.23 -8.59
N HIS A 41 -4.65 -14.17 -8.28
CA HIS A 41 -5.50 -14.83 -9.28
C HIS A 41 -6.83 -14.11 -9.52
N THR A 42 -7.19 -13.15 -8.66
CA THR A 42 -8.46 -12.42 -8.74
C THR A 42 -8.53 -11.52 -9.97
N ARG A 43 -9.76 -11.31 -10.47
CA ARG A 43 -10.04 -10.31 -11.50
C ARG A 43 -9.62 -8.92 -11.06
N ALA A 44 -9.82 -8.56 -9.79
CA ALA A 44 -9.40 -7.29 -9.21
C ALA A 44 -7.89 -7.05 -9.40
N TRP A 45 -7.04 -8.01 -9.02
CA TRP A 45 -5.59 -7.91 -9.23
C TRP A 45 -5.23 -7.71 -10.70
N ARG A 46 -5.83 -8.50 -11.59
CA ARG A 46 -5.57 -8.40 -13.04
C ARG A 46 -5.99 -7.06 -13.61
N ALA A 47 -7.18 -6.57 -13.26
CA ALA A 47 -7.67 -5.27 -13.70
C ALA A 47 -6.73 -4.12 -13.27
N MET A 48 -6.18 -4.19 -12.05
CA MET A 48 -5.19 -3.22 -11.56
C MET A 48 -3.90 -3.20 -12.39
N HIS A 49 -3.56 -4.30 -13.06
CA HIS A 49 -2.41 -4.40 -13.96
C HIS A 49 -2.78 -4.22 -15.44
N GLY A 50 -4.01 -3.77 -15.73
CA GLY A 50 -4.51 -3.61 -17.09
C GLY A 50 -4.76 -4.92 -17.84
N GLU A 51 -4.81 -6.05 -17.12
CA GLU A 51 -5.05 -7.37 -17.68
C GLU A 51 -6.54 -7.73 -17.66
N GLN A 52 -6.95 -8.63 -18.56
CA GLN A 52 -8.30 -9.19 -18.59
C GLN A 52 -8.38 -10.56 -17.91
N GLY A 53 -9.59 -10.98 -17.54
CA GLY A 53 -9.86 -12.27 -16.91
C GLY A 53 -9.58 -12.28 -15.42
N GLY A 54 -9.32 -13.47 -14.86
CA GLY A 54 -9.13 -13.68 -13.43
C GLY A 54 -10.39 -14.19 -12.73
N ASP A 55 -10.18 -14.74 -11.53
CA ASP A 55 -11.22 -15.36 -10.73
C ASP A 55 -12.18 -14.31 -10.19
N SER A 56 -13.47 -14.65 -10.13
CA SER A 56 -14.54 -13.78 -9.61
C SER A 56 -15.32 -14.45 -8.48
N GLY A 57 -14.64 -15.29 -7.69
CA GLY A 57 -15.20 -15.90 -6.49
C GLY A 57 -15.03 -15.02 -5.26
N VAL A 58 -15.16 -15.63 -4.08
CA VAL A 58 -15.12 -14.96 -2.77
C VAL A 58 -13.86 -14.12 -2.57
N ASP A 59 -12.70 -14.62 -3.00
CA ASP A 59 -11.43 -13.87 -2.92
C ASP A 59 -11.50 -12.57 -3.73
N ASN A 60 -12.10 -12.59 -4.93
CA ASN A 60 -12.28 -11.37 -5.70
C ASN A 60 -13.24 -10.39 -5.02
N ASP A 61 -14.33 -10.90 -4.44
CA ASP A 61 -15.30 -10.06 -3.74
C ASP A 61 -14.65 -9.35 -2.53
N ILE A 62 -13.80 -10.06 -1.78
CA ILE A 62 -13.02 -9.48 -0.67
C ILE A 62 -12.02 -8.44 -1.19
N ALA A 63 -11.35 -8.72 -2.31
CA ALA A 63 -10.42 -7.78 -2.91
C ALA A 63 -11.13 -6.48 -3.33
N GLU A 64 -12.22 -6.57 -4.08
CA GLU A 64 -13.01 -5.40 -4.52
C GLU A 64 -13.52 -4.58 -3.33
N GLN A 65 -14.05 -5.25 -2.30
CA GLN A 65 -14.49 -4.58 -1.07
C GLN A 65 -13.35 -3.87 -0.33
N GLY A 66 -12.12 -4.39 -0.41
CA GLY A 66 -10.95 -3.80 0.21
C GLY A 66 -10.58 -2.42 -0.36
N PHE A 67 -10.91 -2.16 -1.62
CA PHE A 67 -10.67 -0.88 -2.30
C PHE A 67 -11.90 0.02 -2.37
N ALA A 68 -13.10 -0.54 -2.20
CA ALA A 68 -14.35 0.20 -2.36
C ALA A 68 -14.57 1.28 -1.30
N GLY A 69 -14.82 2.52 -1.74
CA GLY A 69 -15.21 3.63 -0.87
C GLY A 69 -14.09 4.13 0.05
N ILE A 70 -12.83 3.88 -0.31
CA ILE A 70 -11.68 4.43 0.40
C ILE A 70 -11.41 5.85 -0.10
N GLY A 71 -11.42 6.83 0.81
CA GLY A 71 -11.17 8.24 0.49
C GLY A 71 -9.73 8.70 0.75
N ALA A 72 -8.99 7.97 1.58
CA ALA A 72 -7.58 8.20 1.89
C ALA A 72 -6.95 6.93 2.48
N TRP A 73 -5.64 6.78 2.30
CA TRP A 73 -4.86 5.70 2.90
C TRP A 73 -3.83 6.24 3.88
N ILE A 74 -3.51 5.46 4.92
CA ILE A 74 -2.39 5.72 5.82
C ILE A 74 -1.46 4.51 5.76
N LEU A 75 -0.19 4.74 5.42
CA LEU A 75 0.80 3.69 5.25
C LEU A 75 1.98 3.90 6.19
N GLY A 76 2.61 2.81 6.61
CA GLY A 76 3.95 2.87 7.18
C GLY A 76 5.00 3.09 6.09
N ARG A 77 6.13 3.72 6.45
CA ARG A 77 7.25 3.95 5.53
C ARG A 77 7.73 2.72 4.77
N ASN A 78 7.81 1.57 5.44
CA ASN A 78 8.30 0.34 4.81
C ASN A 78 7.30 -0.22 3.80
N MET A 79 6.02 0.09 3.91
CA MET A 79 5.04 -0.24 2.88
C MET A 79 5.23 0.64 1.65
N PHE A 80 5.64 1.90 1.82
CA PHE A 80 5.96 2.81 0.70
C PHE A 80 7.29 2.48 0.00
N GLY A 81 8.31 1.98 0.71
CA GLY A 81 9.60 1.71 0.09
C GLY A 81 10.66 1.04 0.96
N PRO A 82 11.79 0.63 0.35
CA PRO A 82 12.85 -0.13 1.02
C PRO A 82 13.85 0.76 1.77
N VAL A 83 13.81 2.07 1.57
CA VAL A 83 14.82 3.00 2.11
C VAL A 83 14.76 3.03 3.64
N ARG A 84 15.90 2.75 4.28
CA ARG A 84 16.12 2.87 5.73
C ARG A 84 16.91 4.15 6.03
N GLY A 85 16.56 4.86 7.11
CA GLY A 85 17.22 6.13 7.46
C GLY A 85 16.82 7.30 6.53
N PRO A 86 17.58 8.40 6.46
CA PRO A 86 17.25 9.54 5.59
C PRO A 86 17.03 9.16 4.12
N TRP A 87 16.21 9.93 3.40
CA TRP A 87 16.07 9.75 1.95
C TRP A 87 17.41 10.05 1.28
N PRO A 88 17.99 9.12 0.49
CA PRO A 88 19.25 9.39 -0.20
C PRO A 88 19.08 10.50 -1.25
N ASP A 89 17.91 10.49 -1.88
CA ASP A 89 17.42 11.45 -2.86
C ASP A 89 15.88 11.32 -2.96
N GLU A 90 15.26 12.04 -3.89
CA GLU A 90 13.82 12.00 -4.15
C GLU A 90 13.43 11.09 -5.34
N SER A 91 14.33 10.22 -5.79
CA SER A 91 14.11 9.37 -6.98
C SER A 91 13.17 8.19 -6.73
N TRP A 92 13.05 7.71 -5.50
CA TRP A 92 12.16 6.58 -5.18
C TRP A 92 10.69 7.02 -5.22
N ARG A 93 9.89 6.41 -6.10
CA ARG A 93 8.48 6.78 -6.31
C ARG A 93 7.46 5.78 -5.74
N GLY A 94 7.91 4.68 -5.16
CA GLY A 94 7.06 3.58 -4.67
C GLY A 94 7.26 2.29 -5.45
N TRP A 95 6.55 1.22 -5.06
CA TRP A 95 6.65 -0.11 -5.67
C TRP A 95 5.82 -0.29 -6.95
N TRP A 96 4.83 0.57 -7.16
CA TRP A 96 3.72 0.33 -8.10
C TRP A 96 3.85 1.06 -9.45
N GLY A 97 5.05 1.53 -9.81
CA GLY A 97 5.24 2.32 -11.02
C GLY A 97 4.58 3.70 -10.95
N ASP A 98 4.19 4.24 -12.11
CA ASP A 98 3.70 5.61 -12.22
C ASP A 98 2.23 5.79 -11.81
N ASP A 99 1.41 4.73 -11.87
CA ASP A 99 -0.01 4.74 -11.52
C ASP A 99 -0.31 3.73 -10.38
N PRO A 100 -0.08 4.13 -9.12
CA PRO A 100 -0.26 3.25 -7.96
C PRO A 100 -1.75 3.05 -7.64
N PRO A 101 -2.11 1.93 -6.98
CA PRO A 101 -3.50 1.45 -6.90
C PRO A 101 -4.40 2.20 -5.90
N TYR A 102 -3.92 3.29 -5.31
CA TYR A 102 -4.61 3.98 -4.22
C TYR A 102 -5.66 4.97 -4.71
N HIS A 103 -5.39 5.62 -5.85
CA HIS A 103 -6.22 6.62 -6.55
C HIS A 103 -6.85 7.70 -5.65
N THR A 104 -6.18 8.01 -4.54
CA THR A 104 -6.61 8.93 -3.47
C THR A 104 -5.38 9.49 -2.74
N PRO A 105 -5.52 10.48 -1.84
CA PRO A 105 -4.43 10.90 -0.97
C PRO A 105 -3.92 9.75 -0.08
N VAL A 106 -2.60 9.62 0.03
CA VAL A 106 -1.94 8.59 0.82
C VAL A 106 -0.96 9.24 1.81
N PHE A 107 -1.13 8.99 3.10
CA PHE A 107 -0.31 9.55 4.16
C PHE A 107 0.72 8.53 4.64
N VAL A 108 1.98 8.74 4.28
CA VAL A 108 3.11 7.87 4.64
C VAL A 108 3.73 8.35 5.94
N LEU A 109 3.59 7.56 7.00
CA LEU A 109 4.23 7.80 8.30
C LEU A 109 5.72 7.56 8.21
N THR A 110 6.52 8.57 8.53
CA THR A 110 7.99 8.53 8.46
C THR A 110 8.60 9.57 9.38
N HIS A 111 9.83 9.35 9.86
CA HIS A 111 10.59 10.38 10.58
C HIS A 111 11.32 11.35 9.65
N HIS A 112 11.39 11.04 8.35
CA HIS A 112 12.19 11.79 7.39
C HIS A 112 11.28 12.62 6.48
N PRO A 113 11.37 13.96 6.53
CA PRO A 113 10.54 14.83 5.70
C PRO A 113 10.88 14.65 4.22
N ARG A 114 9.87 14.80 3.38
CA ARG A 114 9.99 14.80 1.92
C ARG A 114 8.81 15.57 1.32
N PRO A 115 8.99 16.32 0.22
CA PRO A 115 7.88 16.96 -0.48
C PRO A 115 6.80 15.96 -0.90
N PRO A 116 5.52 16.37 -0.99
CA PRO A 116 4.46 15.52 -1.52
C PRO A 116 4.79 15.01 -2.93
N LEU A 117 4.44 13.76 -3.20
CA LEU A 117 4.74 13.08 -4.46
C LEU A 117 3.44 12.77 -5.22
N PRO A 118 3.08 13.55 -6.25
CA PRO A 118 1.96 13.24 -7.12
C PRO A 118 2.32 12.11 -8.11
N MET A 119 1.33 11.27 -8.38
CA MET A 119 1.40 10.11 -9.27
C MET A 119 0.27 10.17 -10.30
N ALA A 120 0.35 9.34 -11.34
CA ALA A 120 -0.79 9.14 -12.24
C ALA A 120 -1.99 8.55 -11.46
N GLY A 121 -3.18 8.61 -12.07
CA GLY A 121 -4.42 8.07 -11.49
C GLY A 121 -4.91 8.76 -10.23
N GLY A 122 -4.37 9.93 -9.86
CA GLY A 122 -4.86 10.77 -8.76
C GLY A 122 -4.29 10.44 -7.39
N THR A 123 -3.35 9.49 -7.29
CA THR A 123 -2.64 9.24 -6.03
C THR A 123 -1.66 10.37 -5.72
N GLN A 124 -1.68 10.88 -4.49
CA GLN A 124 -0.65 11.78 -3.98
C GLN A 124 -0.12 11.25 -2.63
N PHE A 125 1.17 10.97 -2.55
CA PHE A 125 1.81 10.58 -1.30
C PHE A 125 2.22 11.82 -0.50
N HIS A 126 1.78 11.90 0.75
CA HIS A 126 2.12 12.93 1.73
C HIS A 126 2.99 12.30 2.83
N PHE A 127 4.17 12.85 3.11
CA PHE A 127 5.09 12.29 4.10
C PHE A 127 4.90 12.97 5.45
N VAL A 128 4.27 12.25 6.40
CA VAL A 128 3.87 12.79 7.70
C VAL A 128 4.89 12.44 8.77
N THR A 129 5.49 13.47 9.38
CA THR A 129 6.50 13.36 10.43
C THR A 129 6.00 13.66 11.85
N ALA A 130 4.77 14.18 11.96
CA ALA A 130 4.17 14.57 13.24
C ALA A 130 3.45 13.42 13.98
N GLY A 131 3.57 12.18 13.49
CA GLY A 131 3.00 11.00 14.14
C GLY A 131 1.61 10.59 13.61
N ILE A 132 1.05 9.55 14.24
CA ILE A 132 -0.15 8.85 13.76
C ILE A 132 -1.42 9.69 13.84
N GLU A 133 -1.56 10.53 14.87
CA GLU A 133 -2.74 11.38 15.06
C GLU A 133 -2.82 12.45 13.97
N ALA A 134 -1.70 13.07 13.62
CA ALA A 134 -1.61 14.03 12.54
C ALA A 134 -1.93 13.40 11.18
N ALA A 135 -1.47 12.16 10.93
CA ALA A 135 -1.81 11.44 9.70
C ALA A 135 -3.31 11.10 9.64
N LEU A 136 -3.91 10.68 10.77
CA LEU A 136 -5.33 10.39 10.84
C LEU A 136 -6.18 11.65 10.61
N GLU A 137 -5.81 12.77 11.22
CA GLU A 137 -6.55 14.03 11.04
C GLU A 137 -6.45 14.55 9.60
N ALA A 138 -5.29 14.43 8.96
CA ALA A 138 -5.12 14.80 7.56
C ALA A 138 -5.92 13.89 6.59
N ALA A 139 -6.24 12.66 6.99
CA ALA A 139 -6.94 11.67 6.18
C ALA A 139 -8.47 11.67 6.36
N ARG A 140 -9.03 12.59 7.17
CA ARG A 140 -10.44 12.57 7.58
C ARG A 140 -11.42 13.24 6.63
#